data_AF-A0AAX4J955-F1
#
_entry.id   AF-A0AAX4J955-F1
#
_cell.length_a   1.000
_cell.length_b   1.000
_cell.length_c   1.000
_cell.angle_alpha   90.00
_cell.angle_beta   90.00
_cell.angle_gamma   90.00
#
_symmetry.space_group_name_H-M   'P 1'
#
loop_
_entity.id
_entity.type
_entity.pdbx_description
1 polymer ?
#
loop_
_entity_poly.entity_id
_entity_poly.type
_entity_poly.pdbx_seq_one_letter_code
_entity_poly.pdbx_strand_id
1 'polypeptide(L)'
;MTCVLKNKLTHENKEYLEKYFEINPNPSEQQKAKLALTFDVSICKIKNWFQNKRAKSRHNLPYDECVYEEKVYPTCNSLYMRYYF
;
A
#
# COMPACT_ATOMS: atom_id res chain seq x y z
N MET A 1 -18.95 14.02 17.95
CA MET A 1 -17.66 13.30 18.06
C MET A 1 -16.91 13.46 16.74
N THR A 2 -16.08 14.49 16.63
CA THR A 2 -15.21 14.70 15.47
C THR A 2 -13.98 13.80 15.64
N CYS A 3 -13.97 12.64 14.97
CA CYS A 3 -12.83 11.74 14.99
C CYS A 3 -11.70 12.33 14.13
N VAL A 4 -10.65 12.84 14.79
CA VAL A 4 -9.42 13.26 14.10
C VAL A 4 -8.63 11.99 13.80
N LEU A 5 -8.91 11.37 12.64
CA LEU A 5 -8.21 10.16 12.22
C LEU A 5 -6.73 10.46 11.96
N LYS A 6 -5.83 9.59 12.45
CA LYS A 6 -4.39 9.74 12.26
C LYS A 6 -4.03 9.70 10.78
N ASN A 7 -3.18 10.63 10.35
CA ASN A 7 -2.72 10.71 8.96
C ASN A 7 -1.65 9.65 8.63
N LYS A 8 -0.94 9.12 9.63
CA LYS A 8 0.21 8.22 9.46
C LYS A 8 0.05 6.92 10.26
N LEU A 9 0.36 5.79 9.62
CA LEU A 9 0.53 4.51 10.30
C LEU A 9 1.84 4.51 11.09
N THR A 10 1.77 4.20 12.39
CA THR A 10 2.94 4.01 13.26
C THR A 10 3.75 2.78 12.82
N HIS A 11 4.95 2.60 13.38
CA HIS A 11 5.75 1.42 13.10
C HIS A 11 5.05 0.13 13.54
N GLU A 12 4.53 0.10 14.78
CA GLU A 12 3.76 -1.01 15.32
C GLU A 12 2.55 -1.38 14.46
N ASN A 13 1.78 -0.39 13.98
CA ASN A 13 0.64 -0.63 13.09
C ASN A 13 1.09 -1.31 11.79
N LYS A 14 2.27 -0.96 11.26
CA LYS A 14 2.82 -1.58 10.05
C LYS A 14 3.25 -3.01 10.32
N GLU A 15 3.95 -3.28 11.42
CA GLU A 15 4.36 -4.65 11.79
C GLU A 15 3.15 -5.57 11.96
N TYR A 16 2.09 -5.08 12.61
CA TYR A 16 0.84 -5.84 12.71
C TYR A 16 0.27 -6.12 11.32
N LEU A 17 0.19 -5.10 10.46
CA LEU A 17 -0.34 -5.25 9.10
C LEU A 17 0.49 -6.24 8.27
N GLU A 18 1.81 -6.31 8.48
CA GLU A 18 2.68 -7.30 7.83
C GLU A 18 2.36 -8.72 8.26
N LYS A 19 2.27 -8.98 9.57
CA LYS A 19 1.86 -10.30 10.09
C LYS A 19 0.46 -10.69 9.63
N TYR A 20 -0.46 -9.73 9.60
CA TYR A 20 -1.81 -9.96 9.09
C TYR A 20 -1.81 -10.30 7.59
N PHE A 21 -0.97 -9.62 6.80
CA PHE A 21 -0.88 -9.83 5.35
C PHE A 21 -0.39 -11.23 4.98
N GLU A 22 0.53 -11.80 5.75
CA GLU A 22 1.04 -13.17 5.55
C GLU A 22 -0.10 -14.21 5.62
N ILE A 23 -1.08 -13.98 6.50
CA ILE A 23 -2.21 -14.89 6.70
C ILE A 23 -3.37 -14.55 5.74
N ASN A 24 -3.61 -13.26 5.50
CA ASN A 24 -4.74 -12.78 4.71
C ASN A 24 -4.36 -11.55 3.85
N PRO A 25 -3.83 -11.76 2.63
CA PRO A 25 -3.41 -10.68 1.73
C PRO A 25 -4.58 -9.92 1.08
N ASN A 26 -5.80 -10.47 1.14
CA ASN A 26 -7.02 -9.92 0.55
C ASN A 26 -8.16 -9.81 1.59
N PRO A 27 -8.01 -8.95 2.62
CA PRO A 27 -9.05 -8.81 3.63
C PRO A 27 -10.35 -8.25 3.06
N SER A 28 -11.46 -8.72 3.62
CA SER A 28 -12.80 -8.20 3.32
C SER A 28 -12.95 -6.74 3.76
N GLU A 29 -13.97 -6.05 3.25
CA GLU A 29 -14.24 -4.66 3.64
C GLU A 29 -14.50 -4.51 5.14
N GLN A 30 -15.16 -5.49 5.76
CA GLN A 30 -15.39 -5.51 7.22
C GLN A 30 -14.08 -5.65 8.00
N GLN A 31 -13.16 -6.51 7.55
CA GLN A 31 -11.84 -6.67 8.16
C GLN A 31 -11.01 -5.39 8.04
N LYS A 32 -11.03 -4.73 6.88
CA LYS A 32 -10.37 -3.43 6.68
C LYS A 32 -10.94 -2.34 7.59
N ALA A 33 -12.27 -2.30 7.75
CA ALA A 33 -12.93 -1.36 8.65
C ALA A 33 -12.53 -1.60 10.12
N LYS A 34 -12.47 -2.87 10.56
CA LYS A 34 -11.99 -3.22 11.91
C LYS A 34 -10.55 -2.74 12.14
N LEU A 35 -9.65 -3.01 11.19
CA LEU A 35 -8.26 -2.54 11.28
C LEU A 35 -8.16 -1.00 11.33
N ALA A 36 -8.97 -0.30 10.55
CA ALA A 36 -9.02 1.16 10.54
C ALA A 36 -9.44 1.73 11.89
N LEU A 37 -10.46 1.14 12.52
CA LEU A 37 -10.91 1.49 13.88
C LEU A 37 -9.83 1.18 14.93
N THR A 38 -9.20 0.00 14.86
CA THR A 38 -8.15 -0.39 15.81
C THR A 38 -6.94 0.53 15.76
N PHE A 39 -6.54 0.98 14.56
CA PHE A 39 -5.37 1.85 14.39
C PHE A 39 -5.69 3.34 14.46
N ASP A 40 -6.97 3.69 14.57
CA ASP A 40 -7.47 5.07 14.55
C ASP A 40 -7.00 5.82 13.28
N VAL A 41 -7.17 5.16 12.13
CA VAL A 41 -6.83 5.70 10.79
C VAL A 41 -8.02 5.55 9.85
N SER A 42 -8.01 6.27 8.74
CA SER A 42 -9.05 6.09 7.74
C SER A 42 -8.96 4.74 7.04
N ILE A 43 -10.12 4.17 6.68
CA ILE A 43 -10.21 2.91 5.92
C ILE A 43 -9.45 2.99 4.59
N CYS A 44 -9.39 4.16 3.97
CA CYS A 44 -8.61 4.41 2.74
C CYS A 44 -7.12 4.14 2.94
N LYS A 45 -6.55 4.47 4.12
CA LYS A 45 -5.13 4.17 4.41
C LYS A 45 -4.88 2.67 4.48
N ILE A 46 -5.79 1.92 5.11
CA ILE A 46 -5.71 0.46 5.14
C ILE A 46 -5.83 -0.12 3.73
N LYS A 47 -6.81 0.33 2.95
CA LYS A 47 -6.97 -0.07 1.54
C LYS A 47 -5.68 0.14 0.74
N ASN A 48 -5.11 1.34 0.81
CA ASN A 48 -3.89 1.70 0.09
C ASN A 48 -2.69 0.88 0.56
N TRP A 49 -2.57 0.62 1.87
CA TRP A 49 -1.49 -0.20 2.41
C TRP A 49 -1.52 -1.62 1.81
N PHE A 50 -2.69 -2.27 1.81
CA PHE A 50 -2.85 -3.61 1.23
C PHE A 50 -2.64 -3.61 -0.30
N GLN A 51 -3.11 -2.59 -1.02
CA GLN A 51 -2.85 -2.45 -2.45
C GLN A 51 -1.35 -2.33 -2.75
N ASN A 52 -0.64 -1.46 -2.02
CA ASN A 52 0.79 -1.23 -2.20
C ASN A 52 1.62 -2.45 -1.80
N LYS A 53 1.27 -3.13 -0.70
CA LYS A 53 1.96 -4.36 -0.27
C LYS A 53 1.85 -5.44 -1.35
N ARG A 54 0.65 -5.66 -1.92
CA ARG A 54 0.47 -6.59 -3.05
C ARG A 54 1.25 -6.17 -4.30
N ALA A 55 1.26 -4.88 -4.64
CA ALA A 55 2.04 -4.39 -5.77
C ALA A 55 3.53 -4.70 -5.59
N LYS A 56 4.09 -4.37 -4.42
CA LYS A 56 5.48 -4.65 -4.09
C LYS A 56 5.81 -6.14 -4.12
N SER A 57 4.92 -7.00 -3.62
CA SER A 57 5.10 -8.46 -3.68
C SER A 57 5.18 -9.00 -5.11
N ARG A 58 4.50 -8.38 -6.10
CA ARG A 58 4.62 -8.78 -7.51
C ARG A 58 5.94 -8.37 -8.16
N HIS A 59 6.53 -7.26 -7.71
CA HIS A 59 7.78 -6.73 -8.27
C HIS A 59 9.05 -7.36 -7.67
N ASN A 60 8.93 -8.20 -6.63
CA ASN A 60 10.05 -8.94 -6.05
C ASN A 60 10.33 -10.28 -6.75
N LEU A 61 9.81 -10.49 -7.97
CA LEU A 61 10.26 -11.62 -8.79
C LEU A 61 11.76 -11.42 -9.09
N PRO A 62 12.60 -12.44 -8.85
CA PRO A 62 14.04 -12.32 -9.05
C PRO A 62 14.32 -11.87 -10.48
N TYR A 63 15.20 -10.87 -10.56
CA TYR A 63 15.76 -10.32 -11.79
C TYR A 63 16.71 -11.36 -12.41
N ASP A 64 16.17 -12.50 -12.84
CA ASP A 64 16.86 -13.34 -13.82
C ASP A 64 16.24 -13.02 -15.18
N GLU A 65 17.09 -12.43 -16.02
CA GLU A 65 16.90 -12.06 -17.41
C GLU A 65 16.16 -10.75 -17.72
N CYS A 66 16.91 -9.88 -18.39
CA CYS A 66 16.65 -8.49 -18.70
C CYS A 66 15.64 -8.32 -19.84
N VAL A 67 14.49 -7.72 -19.52
CA VAL A 67 13.74 -6.91 -20.50
C VAL A 67 13.41 -5.58 -19.81
N TYR A 68 14.15 -4.53 -20.16
CA TYR A 68 13.74 -3.14 -19.96
C TYR A 68 12.53 -2.89 -20.87
N GLU A 69 11.37 -3.42 -20.50
CA GLU A 69 10.13 -2.82 -20.95
C GLU A 69 9.99 -1.52 -20.18
N GLU A 70 9.88 -0.40 -20.90
CA GLU A 70 9.45 0.90 -20.36
C GLU A 70 8.05 0.76 -19.73
N LYS A 71 7.96 0.11 -18.58
CA LYS A 71 6.75 0.13 -17.75
C LYS A 71 6.78 1.46 -17.03
N VAL A 72 6.32 2.49 -17.76
CA VAL A 72 5.86 3.75 -17.22
C VAL A 72 4.89 3.40 -16.09
N TYR A 73 5.35 3.54 -14.85
CA TYR A 73 4.49 3.41 -13.69
C TYR A 73 3.61 4.66 -13.65
N PRO A 74 2.29 4.56 -13.86
CA PRO A 74 1.40 5.70 -13.74
C PRO A 74 1.12 5.95 -12.26
N THR A 75 2.16 6.09 -11.44
CA THR A 75 2.01 6.67 -10.12
C THR A 75 1.95 8.17 -10.33
N CYS A 76 0.74 8.73 -10.21
CA CYS A 76 0.44 10.15 -10.03
C CYS A 76 1.66 11.07 -9.82
N ASN A 77 2.36 11.42 -10.91
CA ASN A 77 3.08 12.68 -11.09
C ASN A 77 3.51 12.76 -12.58
N SER A 78 2.63 13.29 -13.43
CA SER A 78 2.93 13.54 -14.85
C SER A 78 4.10 14.53 -15.08
N LEU A 79 4.68 15.07 -14.01
CA LEU A 79 5.80 16.01 -14.03
C LEU A 79 7.16 15.37 -14.30
N TYR A 80 7.30 14.04 -14.24
CA TYR A 80 8.60 13.39 -14.45
C TYR A 80 9.07 13.42 -15.92
N MET A 81 8.19 13.74 -16.87
CA MET A 81 8.52 13.76 -18.30
C MET A 81 8.94 15.14 -18.84
N ARG A 82 8.98 16.19 -18.00
CA ARG A 82 9.24 17.57 -18.47
C ARG A 82 10.73 17.96 -18.50
N TYR A 83 11.62 17.07 -18.08
CA TYR A 83 13.07 17.29 -18.03
C TYR A 83 13.87 16.52 -19.10
N TYR A 84 13.19 15.83 -20.01
CA TYR A 84 13.82 15.01 -21.05
C TYR A 84 13.44 15.44 -22.49
N PHE A 85 13.05 16.70 -22.69
CA PHE A 85 12.98 17.34 -24.00
C PHE A 85 13.61 18.73 -23.95
#